data_AF-A0A3N5SMU3-F1
#
_entry.id   AF-A0A3N5SMU3-F1
#
_cell.length_a   1.000
_cell.length_b   1.000
_cell.length_c   1.000
_cell.angle_alpha   90.00
_cell.angle_beta   90.00
_cell.angle_gamma   90.00
#
_symmetry.space_group_name_H-M   'P 1'
#
loop_
_entity.id
_entity.type
_entity.pdbx_description
1 polymer ?
#
loop_
_entity_poly.entity_id
_entity_poly.type
_entity_poly.pdbx_seq_one_letter_code
_entity_poly.pdbx_strand_id
1 'polypeptide(L)'
;MKILAEIMDLVVYIVQKLRDLLLYMVDQLYRFVEIALGRFRDAGIAEKVVVLNSVPAFFAIILSVAQYYIFETWFYINNPLAVYLIVIVFGMLVSVFFEGPVKFLARLLLNAYYLAWVVYLPLAGELTKADPHTLRFGYYLNIVVPVVYMGASLVTFLFDER
;
A
#
# COMPACT_ATOMS: atom_id res chain seq x y z
N MET A 1 -30.81 45.25 -12.29
CA MET A 1 -29.78 45.06 -13.34
C MET A 1 -28.35 45.01 -12.79
N LYS A 2 -27.91 45.88 -11.87
CA LYS A 2 -26.53 45.83 -11.30
C LYS A 2 -26.22 44.57 -10.48
N ILE A 3 -27.13 44.15 -9.60
CA ILE A 3 -26.93 42.97 -8.74
C ILE A 3 -26.78 41.67 -9.55
N LEU A 4 -27.55 41.52 -10.64
CA LEU A 4 -27.44 40.36 -11.52
C LEU A 4 -26.09 40.30 -12.25
N ALA A 5 -25.54 41.45 -12.64
CA ALA A 5 -24.20 41.53 -13.24
C ALA A 5 -23.11 41.20 -12.22
N GLU A 6 -23.19 41.74 -11.00
CA GLU A 6 -22.24 41.44 -9.92
C GLU A 6 -22.24 39.96 -9.52
N ILE A 7 -23.42 39.33 -9.47
CA ILE A 7 -23.55 37.88 -9.22
C ILE A 7 -22.92 37.09 -10.37
N MET A 8 -23.18 37.48 -11.61
CA MET A 8 -22.61 36.81 -12.78
C MET A 8 -21.07 36.94 -12.80
N ASP A 9 -20.52 38.10 -12.48
CA ASP A 9 -19.07 38.34 -12.38
C ASP A 9 -18.44 37.48 -11.26
N LEU A 10 -19.11 37.39 -10.11
CA LEU A 10 -18.67 36.52 -9.01
C LEU A 10 -18.66 35.03 -9.43
N VAL A 11 -19.71 34.57 -10.11
CA VAL A 11 -19.80 33.19 -10.61
C VAL A 11 -18.69 32.92 -11.61
N VAL A 12 -18.45 33.82 -12.57
CA VAL A 12 -17.37 33.68 -13.55
C VAL A 12 -16.00 33.63 -12.86
N TYR A 13 -15.76 34.50 -11.87
CA TYR A 13 -14.53 34.51 -11.09
C TYR A 13 -14.30 33.18 -10.35
N ILE A 14 -15.32 32.65 -9.69
CA ILE A 14 -15.23 31.37 -8.96
C ILE A 14 -14.95 30.22 -9.93
N VAL A 15 -15.65 30.15 -11.06
CA VAL A 15 -15.45 29.12 -12.08
C VAL A 15 -14.04 29.19 -12.65
N GLN A 16 -13.52 30.38 -12.93
CA GLN A 16 -12.13 30.57 -13.38
C GLN A 16 -11.14 30.08 -12.33
N LYS A 17 -11.32 30.47 -11.05
CA LYS A 17 -10.44 30.01 -9.96
C LYS A 17 -10.48 28.50 -9.75
N LEU A 18 -11.65 27.87 -9.85
CA LEU A 18 -11.78 26.42 -9.77
C LEU A 18 -11.07 25.72 -10.93
N ARG A 19 -11.22 26.24 -12.16
CA ARG A 19 -10.50 25.72 -13.32
C ARG A 19 -8.98 25.85 -13.13
N ASP A 20 -8.50 27.00 -12.69
CA ASP A 20 -7.08 27.23 -12.45
C ASP A 20 -6.53 26.30 -11.37
N LEU A 21 -7.29 26.10 -10.28
CA LEU A 21 -6.93 25.16 -9.23
C LEU A 21 -6.86 23.72 -9.75
N LEU A 22 -7.85 23.29 -10.54
CA LEU A 22 -7.86 21.96 -11.15
C LEU A 22 -6.66 21.77 -12.09
N LEU A 23 -6.36 22.76 -12.95
CA LEU A 23 -5.20 22.71 -13.84
C LEU A 23 -3.89 22.66 -13.05
N TYR A 24 -3.78 23.44 -11.97
CA TYR A 24 -2.64 23.38 -11.07
C TYR A 24 -2.48 21.99 -10.44
N MET A 25 -3.55 21.39 -9.93
CA MET A 25 -3.50 20.04 -9.35
C MET A 25 -3.10 18.99 -10.38
N VAL A 26 -3.61 19.08 -11.61
CA VAL A 26 -3.22 18.18 -12.71
C VAL A 26 -1.75 18.35 -13.07
N ASP A 27 -1.25 19.58 -13.15
CA ASP A 27 0.17 19.85 -13.42
C ASP A 27 1.06 19.30 -12.30
N GLN A 28 0.67 19.48 -11.03
CA GLN A 28 1.37 18.87 -9.90
C GLN A 28 1.38 17.33 -10.02
N LEU A 29 0.23 16.72 -10.33
CA LEU A 29 0.14 15.27 -10.51
C LEU A 29 1.06 14.78 -11.63
N TYR A 30 1.09 15.48 -12.77
CA TYR A 30 1.95 15.12 -13.90
C TYR A 30 3.44 15.15 -13.50
N ARG A 31 3.88 16.21 -12.81
CA ARG A 31 5.25 16.32 -12.30
C ARG A 31 5.60 15.19 -11.32
N PHE A 32 4.68 14.85 -10.41
CA PHE A 32 4.89 13.72 -9.49
C PHE A 32 5.04 12.39 -10.24
N VAL A 33 4.20 12.14 -11.25
CA VAL A 33 4.28 10.94 -12.07
C VAL A 33 5.60 10.89 -12.85
N GLU A 34 6.03 12.00 -13.44
CA GLU A 34 7.30 12.08 -14.17
C GLU A 34 8.50 11.77 -13.27
N ILE A 35 8.55 12.36 -12.08
CA ILE A 35 9.59 12.08 -11.06
C ILE A 35 9.57 10.61 -10.65
N ALA A 36 8.38 10.06 -10.38
CA ALA A 36 8.22 8.67 -9.96
C ALA A 36 8.65 7.69 -11.06
N LEU A 37 8.25 7.93 -12.32
CA LEU A 37 8.63 7.11 -13.46
C LEU A 37 10.13 7.21 -13.77
N GLY A 38 10.70 8.42 -13.70
CA GLY A 38 12.14 8.64 -13.82
C GLY A 38 12.91 7.84 -12.78
N ARG A 39 12.53 7.98 -11.50
CA ARG A 39 13.16 7.22 -10.41
C ARG A 39 12.97 5.72 -10.57
N PHE A 40 11.79 5.25 -10.97
CA PHE A 40 11.53 3.83 -11.20
C PHE A 40 12.36 3.27 -12.36
N ARG A 41 12.53 4.02 -13.45
CA ARG A 41 13.34 3.58 -14.60
C ARG A 41 14.80 3.40 -14.20
N ASP A 42 15.32 4.38 -13.47
CA ASP A 42 16.74 4.45 -13.09
C ASP A 42 17.06 3.55 -11.88
N ALA A 43 16.04 3.13 -11.13
CA ALA A 43 16.19 2.22 -10.00
C ALA A 43 16.65 0.80 -10.43
N GLY A 44 17.45 0.18 -9.56
CA GLY A 44 17.88 -1.21 -9.71
C GLY A 44 16.74 -2.21 -9.67
N ILE A 45 17.03 -3.45 -10.07
CA ILE A 45 16.02 -4.52 -10.17
C ILE A 45 15.35 -4.78 -8.81
N ALA A 46 16.10 -4.68 -7.70
CA ALA A 46 15.58 -4.90 -6.36
C ALA A 46 14.50 -3.87 -5.96
N GLU A 47 14.74 -2.58 -6.22
CA GLU A 47 13.74 -1.53 -6.00
C GLU A 47 12.51 -1.68 -6.91
N LYS A 48 12.70 -2.14 -8.15
CA LYS A 48 11.58 -2.46 -9.04
C LYS A 48 10.73 -3.59 -8.47
N VAL A 49 11.35 -4.61 -7.88
CA VAL A 49 10.63 -5.68 -7.16
C VAL A 49 9.84 -5.12 -5.98
N VAL A 50 10.38 -4.16 -5.22
CA VAL A 50 9.62 -3.48 -4.15
C VAL A 50 8.36 -2.83 -4.74
N VAL A 51 8.47 -2.06 -5.81
CA VAL A 51 7.29 -1.40 -6.41
C VAL A 51 6.29 -2.44 -6.92
N LEU A 52 6.75 -3.46 -7.67
CA LEU A 52 5.89 -4.49 -8.26
C LEU A 52 5.20 -5.38 -7.22
N ASN A 53 5.85 -5.62 -6.07
CA ASN A 53 5.28 -6.40 -4.97
C ASN A 53 4.07 -5.71 -4.31
N SER A 54 3.79 -4.44 -4.66
CA SER A 54 2.55 -3.77 -4.26
C SER A 54 1.29 -4.38 -4.91
N VAL A 55 1.43 -5.04 -6.06
CA VAL A 55 0.32 -5.74 -6.72
C VAL A 55 -0.18 -6.93 -5.90
N PRO A 56 0.66 -7.93 -5.53
CA PRO A 56 0.22 -8.99 -4.63
C PRO A 56 -0.12 -8.47 -3.22
N ALA A 57 0.50 -7.37 -2.75
CA ALA A 57 0.12 -6.73 -1.49
C ALA A 57 -1.34 -6.23 -1.50
N PHE A 58 -1.79 -5.64 -2.61
CA PHE A 58 -3.18 -5.24 -2.78
C PHE A 58 -4.14 -6.43 -2.62
N PHE A 59 -3.82 -7.58 -3.21
CA PHE A 59 -4.62 -8.80 -3.04
C PHE A 59 -4.59 -9.32 -1.60
N ALA A 60 -3.45 -9.24 -0.91
CA ALA A 60 -3.34 -9.61 0.50
C ALA A 60 -4.21 -8.74 1.43
N ILE A 61 -4.46 -7.48 1.04
CA ILE A 61 -5.34 -6.55 1.77
C ILE A 61 -6.80 -6.94 1.61
N ILE A 62 -7.25 -7.26 0.39
CA ILE A 62 -8.68 -7.44 0.08
C ILE A 62 -9.18 -8.89 0.21
N LEU A 63 -8.31 -9.89 0.03
CA LEU A 63 -8.73 -11.28 0.04
C LEU A 63 -8.96 -11.78 1.47
N SER A 64 -9.99 -12.62 1.63
CA SER A 64 -10.27 -13.28 2.90
C SER A 64 -9.09 -14.16 3.33
N VAL A 65 -8.76 -14.11 4.62
CA VAL A 65 -7.66 -14.86 5.23
C VAL A 65 -8.10 -16.23 5.75
N ALA A 66 -9.35 -16.33 6.19
CA ALA A 66 -9.93 -17.57 6.69
C ALA A 66 -11.41 -17.67 6.29
N GLN A 67 -11.95 -18.87 6.42
CA GLN A 67 -13.38 -19.15 6.33
C GLN A 67 -13.76 -20.19 7.38
N TYR A 68 -15.01 -20.13 7.82
CA TYR A 68 -15.59 -21.10 8.76
C TYR A 68 -17.00 -21.47 8.30
N TYR A 69 -17.45 -22.65 8.71
CA TYR A 69 -18.74 -23.21 8.30
C TYR A 69 -19.71 -23.28 9.48
N ILE A 70 -20.81 -22.52 9.42
CA ILE A 70 -21.85 -22.51 10.46
C ILE A 70 -23.22 -22.40 9.76
N PHE A 71 -24.24 -23.10 10.28
CA PHE A 71 -25.62 -23.08 9.74
C PHE A 71 -25.69 -23.38 8.24
N GLU A 72 -25.01 -24.43 7.81
CA GLU A 72 -24.98 -24.90 6.42
C GLU A 72 -24.39 -23.92 5.40
N THR A 73 -23.77 -22.82 5.85
CA THR A 73 -23.20 -21.79 4.97
C THR A 73 -21.76 -21.42 5.35
N TRP A 74 -21.00 -20.93 4.36
CA TRP A 74 -19.62 -20.48 4.51
C TRP A 74 -19.56 -18.99 4.82
N PHE A 75 -18.90 -18.65 5.93
CA PHE A 75 -18.58 -17.28 6.28
C PHE A 75 -17.09 -17.03 6.10
N TYR A 76 -16.75 -15.81 5.67
CA TYR A 76 -15.39 -15.41 5.36
C TYR A 76 -14.90 -14.37 6.35
N ILE A 77 -13.61 -14.47 6.69
CA ILE A 77 -12.91 -13.53 7.57
C ILE A 77 -11.93 -12.76 6.72
N ASN A 78 -12.08 -11.44 6.70
CA ASN A 78 -11.15 -10.52 6.06
C ASN A 78 -9.89 -10.38 6.90
N ASN A 79 -8.82 -9.89 6.29
CA ASN A 79 -7.55 -9.67 6.98
C ASN A 79 -7.71 -8.62 8.11
N PRO A 80 -7.57 -9.00 9.40
CA PRO A 80 -7.68 -8.04 10.50
C PRO A 80 -6.50 -7.05 10.53
N LEU A 81 -5.39 -7.37 9.85
CA LEU A 81 -4.20 -6.55 9.78
C LEU A 81 -4.09 -5.72 8.48
N ALA A 82 -5.14 -5.72 7.65
CA ALA A 82 -5.14 -5.07 6.33
C ALA A 82 -4.64 -3.61 6.37
N VAL A 83 -5.06 -2.83 7.38
CA VAL A 83 -4.65 -1.42 7.53
C VAL A 83 -3.14 -1.28 7.71
N TYR A 84 -2.51 -2.17 8.48
CA TYR A 84 -1.06 -2.16 8.68
C TYR A 84 -0.33 -2.50 7.38
N LEU A 85 -0.86 -3.43 6.58
CA LEU A 85 -0.27 -3.76 5.29
C LEU A 85 -0.38 -2.59 4.30
N ILE A 86 -1.48 -1.83 4.31
CA ILE A 86 -1.61 -0.59 3.52
C ILE A 86 -0.51 0.40 3.92
N VAL A 87 -0.33 0.65 5.22
CA VAL A 87 0.72 1.54 5.73
C VAL A 87 2.12 1.06 5.29
N ILE A 88 2.36 -0.25 5.33
CA ILE A 88 3.61 -0.84 4.85
C ILE A 88 3.80 -0.60 3.37
N VAL A 89 2.81 -0.86 2.52
CA VAL A 89 2.90 -0.62 1.07
C VAL A 89 3.25 0.85 0.79
N PHE A 90 2.58 1.80 1.46
CA PHE A 90 2.92 3.22 1.35
C PHE A 90 4.36 3.50 1.80
N GLY A 91 4.79 2.96 2.95
CA GLY A 91 6.15 3.10 3.44
C GLY A 91 7.19 2.52 2.47
N MET A 92 6.92 1.36 1.86
CA MET A 92 7.79 0.72 0.88
C MET A 92 7.92 1.56 -0.39
N LEU A 93 6.82 2.12 -0.90
CA LEU A 93 6.82 2.98 -2.10
C LEU A 93 7.53 4.31 -1.84
N VAL A 94 7.22 4.98 -0.72
CA VAL A 94 7.83 6.26 -0.35
C VAL A 94 9.33 6.08 -0.11
N SER A 95 9.74 4.97 0.51
CA SER A 95 11.16 4.71 0.77
C SER A 95 12.01 4.48 -0.48
N VAL A 96 11.43 4.27 -1.67
CA VAL A 96 12.19 4.20 -2.95
C VAL A 96 12.91 5.52 -3.25
N PHE A 97 12.39 6.64 -2.72
CA PHE A 97 12.96 7.98 -2.91
C PHE A 97 14.09 8.31 -1.92
N PHE A 98 14.38 7.43 -0.96
CA PHE A 98 15.43 7.61 0.03
C PHE A 98 16.56 6.61 -0.21
N GLU A 99 17.73 6.91 0.36
CA GLU A 99 18.93 6.09 0.23
C GLU A 99 19.59 5.89 1.60
N GLY A 100 20.30 4.77 1.75
CA GLY A 100 21.15 4.48 2.89
C GLY A 100 20.58 3.47 3.90
N PRO A 101 21.38 3.12 4.92
CA PRO A 101 21.10 1.99 5.82
C PRO A 101 19.81 2.15 6.64
N VAL A 102 19.39 3.38 6.89
CA VAL A 102 18.14 3.68 7.63
C VAL A 102 16.91 3.19 6.86
N LYS A 103 16.92 3.32 5.53
CA LYS A 103 15.85 2.81 4.66
C LYS A 103 15.74 1.29 4.77
N PHE A 104 16.85 0.58 4.67
CA PHE A 104 16.88 -0.88 4.83
C PHE A 104 16.32 -1.28 6.20
N LEU A 105 16.79 -0.67 7.28
CA LEU A 105 16.37 -1.01 8.63
C LEU A 105 14.87 -0.73 8.84
N ALA A 106 14.37 0.42 8.38
CA ALA A 106 12.96 0.76 8.48
C ALA A 106 12.07 -0.24 7.73
N ARG A 107 12.44 -0.59 6.48
CA ARG A 107 11.72 -1.58 5.67
C ARG A 107 11.71 -2.95 6.35
N LEU A 108 12.86 -3.39 6.87
CA LEU A 108 13.00 -4.67 7.54
C LEU A 108 12.14 -4.73 8.82
N LEU A 109 12.27 -3.74 9.71
CA LEU A 109 11.55 -3.72 10.98
C LEU A 109 10.04 -3.65 10.79
N LEU A 110 9.55 -2.83 9.86
CA LEU A 110 8.11 -2.72 9.57
C LEU A 110 7.52 -4.05 9.07
N ASN A 111 8.20 -4.71 8.13
CA ASN A 111 7.73 -5.99 7.59
C ASN A 111 7.87 -7.13 8.60
N ALA A 112 8.94 -7.15 9.39
CA ALA A 112 9.14 -8.14 10.44
C ALA A 112 8.09 -8.02 11.55
N TYR A 113 7.78 -6.79 11.97
CA TYR A 113 6.71 -6.52 12.94
C TYR A 113 5.36 -7.02 12.44
N TYR A 114 5.03 -6.73 11.17
CA TYR A 114 3.79 -7.22 10.57
C TYR A 114 3.73 -8.74 10.52
N LEU A 115 4.81 -9.40 10.08
CA LEU A 115 4.87 -10.86 10.03
C LEU A 115 4.72 -11.51 11.40
N ALA A 116 5.31 -10.92 12.45
CA ALA A 116 5.14 -11.40 13.81
C ALA A 116 3.64 -11.45 14.19
N TRP A 117 2.88 -10.41 13.84
CA TRP A 117 1.43 -10.38 14.07
C TRP A 117 0.65 -11.35 13.18
N VAL A 118 1.00 -11.46 11.89
CA VAL A 118 0.36 -12.40 10.95
C VAL A 118 0.49 -13.84 11.45
N VAL A 119 1.64 -14.21 12.02
CA VAL A 119 1.89 -15.54 12.56
C VAL A 119 1.28 -15.71 13.96
N TYR A 120 1.31 -14.66 14.79
CA TYR A 120 0.76 -14.72 16.15
C TYR A 120 -0.76 -14.93 16.18
N LEU A 121 -1.53 -14.20 15.37
CA LEU A 121 -3.00 -14.26 15.37
C LEU A 121 -3.60 -15.68 15.18
N PRO A 122 -3.14 -16.50 14.21
CA PRO A 122 -3.59 -17.90 14.10
C PRO A 122 -3.14 -18.75 15.29
N LEU A 123 -1.90 -18.58 15.75
CA LEU A 123 -1.36 -19.38 16.87
C LEU A 123 -2.08 -19.09 18.19
N ALA A 124 -2.53 -17.85 18.39
CA ALA A 124 -3.30 -17.45 19.55
C ALA A 124 -4.79 -17.84 19.45
N GLY A 125 -5.26 -18.37 18.31
CA GLY A 125 -6.68 -18.65 18.07
C GLY A 125 -7.54 -17.39 17.96
N GLU A 126 -6.92 -16.23 17.74
CA GLU A 126 -7.59 -14.93 17.68
C GLU A 126 -8.17 -14.62 16.28
N LEU A 127 -7.79 -15.38 15.25
CA LEU A 127 -8.40 -15.26 13.92
C LEU A 127 -9.88 -15.67 13.93
N THR A 128 -10.21 -16.76 14.61
CA THR A 128 -11.59 -17.21 14.84
C THR A 128 -11.65 -18.25 15.93
N LYS A 129 -12.73 -18.19 16.73
CA LYS A 129 -13.07 -19.21 17.72
C LYS A 129 -14.02 -20.27 17.16
N ALA A 130 -14.48 -20.10 15.91
CA ALA A 130 -15.35 -21.05 15.25
C ALA A 130 -14.54 -22.23 14.69
N ASP A 131 -15.04 -23.44 14.95
CA ASP A 131 -14.48 -24.70 14.47
C ASP A 131 -15.59 -25.49 13.74
N PRO A 132 -15.39 -26.00 12.51
CA PRO A 132 -14.17 -25.99 11.71
C PRO A 132 -13.91 -24.65 10.99
N HIS A 133 -12.64 -24.24 10.97
CA HIS A 133 -12.14 -23.14 10.14
C HIS A 133 -10.97 -23.58 9.26
N THR A 134 -10.79 -22.91 8.12
CA THR A 134 -9.69 -23.16 7.20
C THR A 134 -9.03 -21.86 6.77
N LEU A 135 -7.70 -21.87 6.69
CA LEU A 135 -6.92 -20.77 6.14
C LEU A 135 -7.06 -20.74 4.63
N ARG A 136 -7.16 -19.55 4.06
CA ARG A 136 -7.33 -19.33 2.62
C ARG A 136 -6.08 -18.73 2.00
N PHE A 137 -6.07 -18.66 0.67
CA PHE A 137 -4.98 -18.10 -0.11
C PHE A 137 -4.55 -16.68 0.35
N GLY A 138 -5.52 -15.85 0.74
CA GLY A 138 -5.24 -14.49 1.25
C GLY A 138 -4.31 -14.48 2.46
N TYR A 139 -4.38 -15.49 3.34
CA TYR A 139 -3.47 -15.61 4.49
C TYR A 139 -2.01 -15.79 4.05
N TYR A 140 -1.76 -16.67 3.07
CA TYR A 140 -0.40 -16.91 2.59
C TYR A 140 0.19 -15.70 1.85
N LEU A 141 -0.63 -14.93 1.14
CA LEU A 141 -0.17 -13.66 0.56
C LEU A 141 0.30 -12.66 1.63
N ASN A 142 -0.36 -12.64 2.80
CA ASN A 142 0.05 -11.83 3.95
C ASN A 142 1.39 -12.24 4.56
N ILE A 143 1.92 -13.41 4.19
CA ILE A 143 3.27 -13.85 4.56
C ILE A 143 4.26 -13.57 3.42
N VAL A 144 3.92 -14.01 2.21
CA VAL A 144 4.81 -13.93 1.04
C VAL A 144 5.16 -12.48 0.71
N VAL A 145 4.19 -11.57 0.74
CA VAL A 145 4.40 -10.16 0.37
C VAL A 145 5.44 -9.49 1.29
N PRO A 146 5.31 -9.49 2.63
CA PRO A 146 6.33 -8.95 3.50
C PRO A 146 7.70 -9.62 3.36
N VAL A 147 7.74 -10.94 3.15
CA VAL A 147 9.00 -11.67 2.93
C VAL A 147 9.71 -11.19 1.66
N VAL A 148 8.97 -11.01 0.57
CA VAL A 148 9.51 -10.46 -0.69
C VAL A 148 9.99 -9.03 -0.48
N TYR A 149 9.27 -8.20 0.27
CA TYR A 149 9.72 -6.85 0.61
C TYR A 149 11.04 -6.85 1.38
N MET A 150 11.19 -7.70 2.40
CA MET A 150 12.44 -7.82 3.16
C MET A 150 13.58 -8.33 2.29
N GLY A 151 13.33 -9.36 1.47
CA GLY A 151 14.33 -9.92 0.55
C GLY A 151 14.80 -8.89 -0.47
N ALA A 152 13.89 -8.17 -1.11
CA ALA A 152 14.21 -7.11 -2.05
C ALA A 152 14.99 -5.97 -1.36
N SER A 153 14.60 -5.58 -0.14
CA SER A 153 15.31 -4.56 0.63
C SER A 153 16.74 -4.97 0.98
N LEU A 154 16.94 -6.24 1.34
CA LEU A 154 18.27 -6.79 1.61
C LEU A 154 19.14 -6.77 0.34
N VAL A 155 18.58 -7.14 -0.80
CA VAL A 155 19.30 -7.09 -2.09
C VAL A 155 19.66 -5.64 -2.44
N THR A 156 18.74 -4.69 -2.30
CA THR A 156 19.06 -3.26 -2.52
C THR A 156 20.25 -2.84 -1.64
N PHE A 157 20.20 -3.15 -0.34
CA PHE A 157 21.25 -2.73 0.59
C PHE A 157 22.62 -3.31 0.25
N LEU A 158 22.68 -4.57 -0.21
CA LEU A 158 23.93 -5.24 -0.51
C LEU A 158 24.52 -4.87 -1.88
N PHE A 159 23.69 -4.52 -2.86
CA PHE A 159 24.11 -4.41 -4.26
C PHE A 159 23.87 -3.04 -4.90
N ASP A 160 22.87 -2.26 -4.47
CA ASP A 160 22.50 -0.97 -5.09
C ASP A 160 22.98 0.25 -4.27
N GLU A 161 23.19 0.12 -2.95
CA GLU A 161 23.60 1.24 -2.07
C GLU A 161 25.12 1.29 -1.80
N ARG A 162 25.94 0.69 -2.67
CA ARG A 162 27.42 0.77 -2.62
C ARG A 162 27.99 1.89 -3.47
#